data_AF-A0A7Y3HTK2-F1
#
_entry.id   AF-A0A7Y3HTK2-F1
#
_cell.length_a   1.000
_cell.length_b   1.000
_cell.length_c   1.000
_cell.angle_alpha   90.00
_cell.angle_beta   90.00
_cell.angle_gamma   90.00
#
_symmetry.space_group_name_H-M   'P 1'
#
loop_
_entity.id
_entity.type
_entity.pdbx_description
1 polymer ?
#
loop_
_entity_poly.entity_id
_entity_poly.type
_entity_poly.pdbx_seq_one_letter_code
_entity_poly.pdbx_strand_id
1 'polypeptide(L)'
;MQKILKIVLIVIGVVGAVLSFFFMPSGDDPDAINSGSIDLMFLLTWILLIAAAALAIFYGLKKMLTTPGGLKKAFFAIGALAVLFIIGYALSSGDEAQAVVDVFDGREIQPTVSTVKTIGMMLNVFFGMVIVAVVLMVVPGVKKLFTR
;
A
#
# COMPACT_ATOMS: atom_id res chain seq x y z
N MET A 1 -15.62 13.74 -20.83
CA MET A 1 -15.01 12.52 -20.26
C MET A 1 -15.62 12.04 -18.93
N GLN A 2 -15.94 12.92 -17.97
CA GLN A 2 -16.39 12.51 -16.62
C GLN A 2 -17.81 11.88 -16.56
N LYS A 3 -18.76 12.33 -17.40
CA LYS A 3 -20.17 11.91 -17.28
C LYS A 3 -20.40 10.43 -17.62
N ILE A 4 -19.83 9.95 -18.73
CA ILE A 4 -19.99 8.56 -19.20
C ILE A 4 -19.32 7.59 -18.21
N LEU A 5 -18.07 7.85 -17.81
CA LEU A 5 -17.38 7.00 -16.83
C LEU A 5 -18.13 6.95 -15.50
N LYS A 6 -18.67 8.08 -15.04
CA LYS A 6 -19.46 8.14 -13.81
C LYS A 6 -20.73 7.30 -13.91
N ILE A 7 -21.43 7.35 -15.05
CA ILE A 7 -22.61 6.52 -15.30
C ILE A 7 -22.24 5.04 -15.30
N VAL A 8 -21.16 4.65 -15.99
CA VAL A 8 -20.68 3.26 -16.02
C VAL A 8 -20.34 2.76 -14.62
N LEU A 9 -19.64 3.56 -13.82
CA LEU A 9 -19.30 3.19 -12.43
C LEU A 9 -20.53 3.05 -11.54
N ILE A 10 -21.52 3.94 -11.70
CA ILE A 10 -22.80 3.83 -10.98
C ILE A 10 -23.52 2.54 -11.39
N VAL A 11 -23.59 2.23 -12.69
CA VAL A 11 -24.23 1.00 -13.17
C VAL A 11 -23.54 -0.24 -12.61
N ILE A 12 -22.21 -0.30 -12.64
CA ILE A 12 -21.46 -1.42 -12.05
C ILE A 12 -21.71 -1.52 -10.55
N GLY A 13 -21.75 -0.40 -9.84
CA GLY A 13 -22.07 -0.37 -8.40
C GLY A 13 -23.48 -0.86 -8.10
N VAL A 14 -24.48 -0.47 -8.91
CA VAL A 14 -25.86 -0.93 -8.77
C VAL A 14 -25.97 -2.43 -9.09
N VAL A 15 -25.33 -2.91 -10.15
CA VAL A 15 -25.29 -4.35 -10.49
C VAL A 15 -24.64 -5.15 -9.38
N GLY A 16 -23.50 -4.69 -8.85
CA GLY A 16 -22.82 -5.32 -7.72
C GLY A 16 -23.71 -5.35 -6.46
N ALA A 17 -24.37 -4.24 -6.13
CA ALA A 17 -25.29 -4.18 -5.00
C ALA A 17 -26.50 -5.12 -5.17
N VAL A 18 -27.11 -5.16 -6.36
CA VAL A 18 -28.24 -6.06 -6.63
C VAL A 18 -27.82 -7.52 -6.48
N LEU A 19 -26.67 -7.90 -7.04
CA LEU A 19 -26.14 -9.25 -6.92
C LEU A 19 -25.82 -9.61 -5.45
N SER A 20 -25.27 -8.65 -4.69
CA SER A 20 -24.89 -8.85 -3.28
C SER A 20 -26.09 -8.96 -2.33
N PHE A 21 -27.12 -8.12 -2.52
CA PHE A 21 -28.24 -8.03 -1.58
C PHE A 21 -29.42 -8.94 -1.95
N PHE A 22 -29.60 -9.27 -3.23
CA PHE A 22 -30.76 -10.03 -3.70
C PHE A 22 -30.43 -11.40 -4.30
N PHE A 23 -29.19 -11.63 -4.72
CA PHE A 23 -28.78 -12.89 -5.37
C PHE A 23 -27.67 -13.64 -4.63
N MET A 24 -27.33 -13.23 -3.39
CA MET A 24 -26.36 -13.92 -2.57
C MET A 24 -26.96 -15.26 -2.08
N PRO A 25 -26.32 -16.40 -2.37
CA PRO A 25 -26.76 -17.69 -1.84
C PRO A 25 -26.63 -17.75 -0.32
N SER A 26 -27.42 -18.63 0.30
CA SER A 26 -27.33 -18.92 1.73
C SER A 26 -25.94 -19.45 2.09
N GLY A 27 -25.37 -18.99 3.21
CA GLY A 27 -24.04 -19.42 3.67
C GLY A 27 -23.94 -20.90 4.05
N ASP A 28 -25.08 -21.59 4.21
CA ASP A 28 -25.16 -23.02 4.54
C ASP A 28 -25.17 -23.93 3.31
N ASP A 29 -25.17 -23.35 2.09
CA ASP A 29 -25.15 -24.10 0.84
C ASP A 29 -23.70 -24.42 0.43
N PRO A 30 -23.30 -25.70 0.38
CA PRO A 30 -21.94 -26.09 -0.01
C PRO A 30 -21.56 -25.68 -1.45
N ASP A 31 -22.55 -25.42 -2.32
CA ASP A 31 -22.34 -24.97 -3.70
C ASP A 31 -22.47 -23.44 -3.86
N ALA A 32 -22.67 -22.69 -2.76
CA ALA A 32 -22.79 -21.23 -2.79
C ALA A 32 -21.64 -20.54 -3.56
N ILE A 33 -20.41 -21.06 -3.41
CA ILE A 33 -19.20 -20.52 -4.06
C ILE A 33 -19.28 -20.64 -5.59
N ASN A 34 -19.92 -21.67 -6.12
CA ASN A 34 -20.07 -21.90 -7.57
C ASN A 34 -21.32 -21.22 -8.15
N SER A 35 -21.97 -20.34 -7.39
CA SER A 35 -23.14 -19.62 -7.88
C SER A 35 -22.72 -18.54 -8.88
N GLY A 36 -23.49 -18.43 -9.97
CA GLY A 36 -23.24 -17.42 -11.01
C GLY A 36 -23.29 -15.99 -10.48
N SER A 37 -23.99 -15.73 -9.38
CA SER A 37 -24.02 -14.41 -8.72
C SER A 37 -22.70 -14.07 -8.03
N ILE A 38 -22.11 -15.03 -7.30
CA ILE A 38 -20.79 -14.85 -6.67
C ILE A 38 -19.69 -14.74 -7.74
N ASP A 39 -19.71 -15.58 -8.76
CA ASP A 39 -18.74 -15.51 -9.87
C ASP A 39 -18.78 -14.16 -10.59
N LEU A 40 -19.97 -13.63 -10.88
CA LEU A 40 -20.12 -12.31 -11.50
C LEU A 40 -19.64 -11.17 -10.57
N MET A 41 -19.86 -11.27 -9.25
CA MET A 41 -19.34 -10.30 -8.29
C MET A 41 -17.81 -10.26 -8.25
N PHE A 42 -17.17 -11.42 -8.22
CA PHE A 42 -15.72 -11.49 -8.27
C PHE A 42 -15.18 -11.00 -9.62
N LEU A 43 -15.79 -11.39 -10.73
CA LEU A 43 -15.39 -10.94 -12.06
C LEU A 43 -15.46 -9.41 -12.19
N LEU A 44 -16.54 -8.78 -11.71
CA LEU A 44 -16.67 -7.31 -11.69
C LEU A 44 -15.58 -6.66 -10.82
N THR A 45 -15.29 -7.24 -9.65
CA THR A 45 -14.25 -6.75 -8.75
C THR A 45 -12.88 -6.82 -9.40
N TRP A 46 -12.54 -7.93 -10.05
CA TRP A 46 -11.28 -8.10 -10.77
C TRP A 46 -11.16 -7.13 -11.94
N ILE A 47 -12.22 -6.94 -12.74
CA ILE A 47 -12.22 -5.96 -13.84
C ILE A 47 -11.97 -4.54 -13.29
N LEU A 48 -12.66 -4.16 -12.22
CA LEU A 48 -12.49 -2.83 -11.62
C LEU A 48 -11.09 -2.66 -11.03
N LEU A 49 -10.55 -3.67 -10.36
CA LEU A 49 -9.23 -3.64 -9.76
C LEU A 49 -8.15 -3.51 -10.83
N ILE A 50 -8.23 -4.31 -11.90
CA ILE A 50 -7.30 -4.25 -13.03
C ILE A 50 -7.40 -2.89 -13.73
N ALA A 51 -8.61 -2.40 -14.00
CA ALA A 51 -8.82 -1.11 -14.63
C ALA A 51 -8.30 0.03 -13.76
N ALA A 52 -8.59 0.03 -12.46
CA ALA A 52 -8.12 1.04 -11.52
C ALA A 52 -6.59 1.03 -11.42
N ALA A 53 -5.97 -0.15 -11.28
CA ALA A 53 -4.52 -0.29 -11.25
C ALA A 53 -3.87 0.20 -12.55
N ALA A 54 -4.40 -0.21 -13.70
CA ALA A 54 -3.88 0.19 -15.01
C ALA A 54 -4.00 1.71 -15.22
N LEU A 55 -5.14 2.30 -14.88
CA LEU A 55 -5.34 3.75 -14.97
C LEU A 55 -4.48 4.51 -13.97
N ALA A 56 -4.31 4.03 -12.75
CA ALA A 56 -3.44 4.65 -11.74
C ALA A 56 -1.99 4.68 -12.22
N ILE A 57 -1.50 3.57 -12.76
CA ILE A 57 -0.16 3.47 -13.35
C ILE A 57 -0.06 4.41 -14.56
N PHE A 58 -1.00 4.32 -15.51
CA PHE A 58 -0.98 5.13 -16.73
C PHE A 58 -1.03 6.63 -16.44
N TYR A 59 -1.97 7.09 -15.62
CA TYR A 59 -2.10 8.51 -15.26
C TYR A 59 -0.96 8.96 -14.34
N GLY A 60 -0.45 8.11 -13.46
CA GLY A 60 0.72 8.39 -12.63
C GLY A 60 1.96 8.65 -13.49
N LEU A 61 2.27 7.73 -14.40
CA LEU A 61 3.39 7.85 -15.35
C LEU A 61 3.19 9.04 -16.29
N LYS A 62 2.01 9.18 -16.89
CA LYS A 62 1.68 10.30 -17.78
C LYS A 62 1.90 11.62 -17.05
N LYS A 63 1.36 11.79 -15.84
CA LYS A 63 1.53 13.00 -15.04
C LYS A 63 3.01 13.27 -14.73
N MET A 64 3.79 12.25 -14.42
CA MET A 64 5.22 12.38 -14.16
C MET A 64 5.99 12.88 -15.40
N LEU A 65 5.65 12.38 -16.59
CA LEU A 65 6.31 12.72 -17.86
C LEU A 65 5.84 14.05 -18.44
N THR A 66 4.56 14.40 -18.29
CA THR A 66 3.99 15.63 -18.87
C THR A 66 4.19 16.85 -17.98
N THR A 67 4.49 16.68 -16.69
CA THR A 67 4.72 17.80 -15.78
C THR A 67 6.18 18.29 -15.93
N PRO A 68 6.44 19.58 -16.15
CA PRO A 68 7.80 20.10 -16.19
C PRO A 68 8.51 19.83 -14.86
N GLY A 69 9.62 19.08 -14.92
CA GLY A 69 10.37 18.63 -13.74
C GLY A 69 9.69 17.51 -12.92
N GLY A 70 8.58 16.92 -13.39
CA GLY A 70 7.88 15.84 -12.71
C GLY A 70 8.74 14.59 -12.50
N LEU A 71 9.49 14.20 -13.54
CA LEU A 71 10.44 13.09 -13.47
C LEU A 71 11.54 13.35 -12.42
N LYS A 72 12.13 14.55 -12.40
CA LYS A 72 13.13 14.93 -11.39
C LYS A 72 12.56 14.80 -9.98
N LYS A 73 11.34 15.30 -9.73
CA LYS A 73 10.68 15.17 -8.41
C LYS A 73 10.44 13.72 -8.01
N ALA A 74 10.03 12.85 -8.94
CA ALA A 74 9.87 11.43 -8.68
C ALA A 74 11.20 10.76 -8.31
N PHE A 75 12.28 11.07 -9.05
CA PHE A 75 13.63 10.60 -8.71
C PHE A 75 14.09 11.11 -7.34
N PHE A 76 13.80 12.36 -6.96
CA PHE A 76 14.10 12.86 -5.62
C PHE A 76 13.34 12.09 -4.53
N ALA A 77 12.06 11.76 -4.75
CA ALA A 77 11.28 10.99 -3.81
C ALA A 77 11.83 9.56 -3.65
N ILE A 78 12.14 8.88 -4.76
CA ILE A 78 12.75 7.54 -4.74
C ILE A 78 14.14 7.58 -4.10
N GLY A 79 14.96 8.59 -4.44
CA GLY A 79 16.28 8.78 -3.86
C GLY A 79 16.22 9.03 -2.36
N ALA A 80 15.31 9.88 -1.89
CA ALA A 80 15.12 10.11 -0.46
C ALA A 80 14.68 8.84 0.27
N LEU A 81 13.79 8.05 -0.33
CA LEU A 81 13.40 6.74 0.19
C LEU A 81 14.60 5.79 0.26
N ALA A 82 15.40 5.70 -0.80
CA ALA A 82 16.59 4.85 -0.82
C ALA A 82 17.59 5.24 0.27
N VAL A 83 17.81 6.55 0.50
CA VAL A 83 18.66 7.04 1.59
C VAL A 83 18.12 6.60 2.95
N LEU A 84 16.80 6.66 3.17
CA LEU A 84 16.20 6.15 4.41
C LEU A 84 16.44 4.65 4.60
N PHE A 85 16.34 3.85 3.54
CA PHE A 85 16.65 2.42 3.60
C PHE A 85 18.11 2.14 3.92
N ILE A 86 19.04 2.92 3.35
CA ILE A 86 20.47 2.80 3.66
C ILE A 86 20.73 3.13 5.13
N ILE A 87 20.13 4.21 5.65
CA ILE A 87 20.25 4.59 7.05
C ILE A 87 19.63 3.51 7.95
N GLY A 88 18.43 3.04 7.63
CA GLY A 88 17.74 1.99 8.39
C GLY A 88 18.53 0.69 8.44
N TYR A 89 19.19 0.32 7.33
CA TYR A 89 20.07 -0.85 7.28
C TYR A 89 21.35 -0.64 8.08
N ALA A 90 21.97 0.54 7.98
CA ALA A 90 23.17 0.88 8.74
C ALA A 90 22.94 0.90 10.26
N LEU A 91 21.74 1.31 10.68
CA LEU A 91 21.29 1.27 12.07
C LEU A 91 20.88 -0.13 12.55
N SER A 92 20.68 -1.08 11.64
CA SER A 92 20.32 -2.46 11.99
C SER A 92 21.60 -3.27 12.25
N SER A 93 21.87 -3.60 13.52
CA SER A 93 23.06 -4.36 13.92
C SER A 93 22.89 -5.86 13.70
N GLY A 94 23.94 -6.52 13.18
CA GLY A 94 23.98 -7.98 13.05
C GLY A 94 24.10 -8.68 14.40
N ASP A 95 24.79 -8.06 15.35
CA ASP A 95 25.01 -8.63 16.70
C ASP A 95 23.72 -8.59 17.52
N GLU A 96 22.96 -7.49 17.42
CA GLU A 96 21.62 -7.41 18.02
C GLU A 96 20.65 -8.42 17.39
N ALA A 97 20.76 -8.63 16.08
CA ALA A 97 19.96 -9.65 15.40
C ALA A 97 20.33 -11.07 15.85
N GLN A 98 21.61 -11.37 16.11
CA GLN A 98 22.04 -12.66 16.65
C GLN A 98 21.47 -12.89 18.05
N ALA A 99 21.52 -11.89 18.94
CA ALA A 99 20.95 -12.00 20.28
C ALA A 99 19.44 -12.33 20.24
N VAL A 100 18.70 -11.81 19.26
CA VAL A 100 17.30 -12.19 19.06
C VAL A 100 17.18 -13.63 18.59
N VAL A 101 18.01 -14.09 17.64
CA VAL A 101 17.99 -15.50 17.18
C VAL A 101 18.23 -16.45 18.35
N ASP A 102 19.16 -16.13 19.24
CA ASP A 102 19.49 -16.96 20.40
C ASP A 102 18.30 -17.12 21.38
N VAL A 103 17.40 -16.12 21.48
CA VAL A 103 16.16 -16.21 22.28
C VAL A 103 15.15 -17.22 21.71
N PHE A 104 15.25 -17.50 20.42
CA PHE A 104 14.43 -18.48 19.72
C PHE A 104 15.06 -19.87 19.65
N ASP A 105 16.25 -20.06 20.24
CA ASP A 105 16.88 -21.38 20.28
C ASP A 105 16.00 -22.41 21.03
N GLY A 106 15.86 -23.59 20.44
CA GLY A 106 14.97 -24.65 20.93
C GLY A 106 13.46 -24.41 20.72
N ARG A 107 13.03 -23.35 20.02
CA ARG A 107 11.61 -23.14 19.65
C ARG A 107 11.30 -23.71 18.27
N GLU A 108 10.01 -23.91 17.98
CA GLU A 108 9.53 -24.37 16.67
C GLU A 108 9.89 -23.40 15.51
N ILE A 109 10.09 -22.12 15.83
CA ILE A 109 10.48 -21.09 14.86
C ILE A 109 11.93 -20.71 15.12
N GLN A 110 12.79 -20.96 14.13
CA GLN A 110 14.21 -20.58 14.15
C GLN A 110 14.45 -19.49 13.10
N PRO A 111 14.37 -18.21 13.49
CA PRO A 111 14.63 -17.11 12.56
C PRO A 111 16.13 -17.04 12.22
N THR A 112 16.46 -16.59 11.01
CA THR A 112 17.86 -16.33 10.65
C THR A 112 18.26 -14.91 11.04
N VAL A 113 19.55 -14.68 11.32
CA VAL A 113 20.11 -13.36 11.61
C VAL A 113 19.79 -12.36 10.49
N SER A 114 19.85 -12.81 9.24
CA SER A 114 19.51 -11.99 8.06
C SER A 114 18.04 -11.54 8.08
N THR A 115 17.13 -12.46 8.39
CA THR A 115 15.69 -12.15 8.51
C THR A 115 15.45 -11.13 9.61
N VAL A 116 16.01 -11.35 10.81
CA VAL A 116 15.85 -10.43 11.95
C VAL A 116 16.46 -9.06 11.64
N LYS A 117 17.65 -9.01 11.05
CA LYS A 117 18.29 -7.75 10.65
C LYS A 117 17.47 -6.98 9.62
N THR A 118 16.84 -7.69 8.68
CA THR A 118 15.95 -7.08 7.68
C THR A 118 14.69 -6.51 8.34
N ILE A 119 14.11 -7.21 9.31
CA ILE A 119 12.97 -6.71 10.09
C ILE A 119 13.38 -5.46 10.88
N GLY A 120 14.53 -5.48 11.56
CA GLY A 120 15.06 -4.32 12.27
C GLY A 120 15.30 -3.12 11.35
N MET A 121 15.83 -3.35 10.15
CA MET A 121 15.98 -2.31 9.13
C MET A 121 14.63 -1.70 8.73
N MET A 122 13.62 -2.54 8.43
CA MET A 122 12.29 -2.06 8.04
C MET A 122 11.61 -1.28 9.17
N LEU A 123 11.83 -1.68 10.42
CA LEU A 123 11.34 -0.97 11.60
C LEU A 123 12.01 0.40 11.76
N ASN A 124 13.34 0.47 11.57
CA ASN A 124 14.08 1.73 11.57
C ASN A 124 13.60 2.68 10.45
N VAL A 125 13.36 2.15 9.25
CA VAL A 125 12.80 2.92 8.13
C VAL A 125 11.40 3.44 8.48
N PHE A 126 10.54 2.59 9.06
CA PHE A 126 9.20 2.98 9.48
C PHE A 126 9.23 4.12 10.50
N PHE A 127 10.00 4.00 11.58
CA PHE A 127 10.11 5.05 12.59
C PHE A 127 10.75 6.32 12.02
N GLY A 128 11.74 6.19 11.12
CA GLY A 128 12.30 7.32 10.39
C GLY A 128 11.24 8.07 9.57
N MET A 129 10.37 7.36 8.85
CA MET A 129 9.26 7.97 8.12
C MET A 129 8.24 8.64 9.04
N VAL A 130 7.95 8.05 10.20
CA VAL A 130 7.06 8.65 11.21
C VAL A 130 7.63 9.99 11.70
N ILE A 131 8.92 10.04 12.03
CA ILE A 131 9.58 11.29 12.45
C ILE A 131 9.50 12.34 11.34
N VAL A 132 9.82 11.96 10.10
CA VAL A 132 9.72 12.87 8.95
C VAL A 132 8.28 13.38 8.78
N ALA A 133 7.29 12.51 8.88
CA ALA A 133 5.88 12.90 8.78
C ALA A 133 5.47 13.90 9.87
N VAL A 134 5.85 13.64 11.12
CA VAL A 134 5.58 14.56 12.25
C VAL A 134 6.22 15.91 12.01
N VAL A 135 7.49 15.96 11.59
CA VAL A 135 8.18 17.23 11.29
C VAL A 135 7.47 17.98 10.15
N LEU A 136 7.08 17.29 9.08
CA LEU A 136 6.37 17.88 7.95
C LEU A 136 4.97 18.37 8.31
N MET A 137 4.34 17.83 9.36
CA MET A 137 3.05 18.32 9.86
C MET A 137 3.22 19.50 10.83
N VAL A 138 4.16 19.38 11.77
CA VAL A 138 4.35 20.36 12.85
C VAL A 138 4.98 21.64 12.34
N VAL A 139 6.05 21.58 11.53
CA VAL A 139 6.79 22.77 11.10
C VAL A 139 5.90 23.77 10.33
N PRO A 140 5.11 23.36 9.31
CA PRO A 140 4.19 24.28 8.64
C PRO A 140 3.07 24.76 9.57
N GLY A 141 2.61 23.91 10.49
CA GLY A 141 1.60 24.27 11.49
C GLY A 141 2.09 25.39 12.42
N VAL A 142 3.29 25.24 12.98
CA VAL A 142 3.94 26.22 13.85
C VAL A 142 4.25 27.51 13.09
N LYS A 143 4.78 27.41 11.86
CA LYS A 143 5.11 28.60 11.05
C LYS A 143 3.88 29.46 10.76
N LYS A 144 2.72 28.86 10.51
CA LYS A 144 1.44 29.58 10.32
C LYS A 144 0.95 30.31 11.58
N LEU A 145 1.38 29.89 12.77
CA LEU A 145 1.00 30.56 14.02
C LEU A 145 1.81 31.85 14.24
N PHE A 146 3.06 31.87 13.79
CA PHE A 146 3.98 33.00 14.00
C PHE A 146 4.07 33.96 12.81
N THR A 147 3.77 33.50 11.60
CA THR A 147 3.64 34.34 10.41
C THR A 147 2.16 34.47 10.10
N ARG A 148 1.52 35.55 10.58
CA ARG A 148 0.20 35.99 10.09
C ARG A 148 0.28 36.32 8.61
#